data_AF-A0A5D0U4E1-F1
#
_entry.id   AF-A0A5D0U4E1-F1
#
_cell.length_a   1.000
_cell.length_b   1.000
_cell.length_c   1.000
_cell.angle_alpha   90.00
_cell.angle_beta   90.00
_cell.angle_gamma   90.00
#
_symmetry.space_group_name_H-M   'P 1'
#
loop_
_entity.id
_entity.type
_entity.pdbx_description
1 polymer ?
#
loop_
_entity_poly.entity_id
_entity_poly.type
_entity_poly.pdbx_seq_one_letter_code
_entity_poly.pdbx_strand_id
1 'polypeptide(L)'
;MGSGHVRPRGGTVTDVESQDSRGPDERRRLLLSLGMLCYPFLTAAGVAQHASGAGLVAGYLLLVAVSACYLAIVTASMRSRWRTYWWLLAGMTALAVLVAPLAHENALILTAMIVPAAVARVDGRAAPALVVLGAAACVGVPMLVPGWSTGPGWYFAVAVVFTALLVHTFSRTATANQQLREARAEVARLASEAERNRIARDLHDLLGHSLTAITVKTTLARRLAAGAPAAALAEMESVERLSRQALADVRAAVSGYRDVTLAGELARGRELLRAAGVAADLPTAYDGVPPERQELFGWVVREGLTNVVRHARAERCTVELTASCVEVRDDGVGGPAGAGSGLDGLRARVAAAGGVLTAGPTRPRGWSLRVEAPA
;
A
#
# COMPACT_ATOMS: atom_id res chain seq x y z
N MET A 1 22.87 -54.46 -2.77
CA MET A 1 23.52 -53.12 -2.84
C MET A 1 22.83 -52.34 -3.94
N GLY A 2 22.07 -51.30 -3.58
CA GLY A 2 21.28 -50.52 -4.52
C GLY A 2 20.49 -49.45 -3.77
N SER A 3 21.19 -48.40 -3.33
CA SER A 3 20.62 -47.25 -2.64
C SER A 3 19.96 -46.30 -3.64
N GLY A 4 18.64 -46.35 -3.77
CA GLY A 4 17.85 -45.36 -4.49
C GLY A 4 17.56 -44.15 -3.61
N HIS A 5 18.36 -43.09 -3.73
CA HIS A 5 18.04 -41.78 -3.15
C HIS A 5 17.07 -41.02 -4.06
N VAL A 6 15.81 -40.99 -3.68
CA VAL A 6 14.80 -40.10 -4.27
C VAL A 6 14.97 -38.71 -3.66
N ARG A 7 15.45 -37.74 -4.45
CA ARG A 7 15.38 -36.31 -4.11
C ARG A 7 13.98 -35.77 -4.47
N PRO A 8 13.26 -35.08 -3.59
CA PRO A 8 12.08 -34.34 -3.99
C PRO A 8 12.51 -33.06 -4.72
N ARG A 9 11.93 -32.83 -5.90
CA ARG A 9 12.02 -31.56 -6.64
C ARG A 9 11.31 -30.48 -5.82
N GLY A 10 12.08 -29.59 -5.20
CA GLY A 10 11.57 -28.33 -4.68
C GLY A 10 11.15 -27.44 -5.85
N GLY A 11 9.85 -27.43 -6.15
CA GLY A 11 9.25 -26.37 -6.96
C GLY A 11 9.19 -25.11 -6.11
N THR A 12 10.10 -24.17 -6.36
CA THR A 12 10.02 -22.82 -5.81
C THR A 12 8.80 -22.12 -6.39
N VAL A 13 7.93 -21.65 -5.50
CA VAL A 13 6.71 -20.86 -5.77
C VAL A 13 7.01 -19.51 -6.47
N THR A 14 8.28 -19.20 -6.77
CA THR A 14 8.74 -17.94 -7.34
C THR A 14 8.64 -17.84 -8.87
N ASP A 15 8.34 -18.91 -9.59
CA ASP A 15 8.40 -18.88 -11.07
C ASP A 15 7.06 -18.60 -11.78
N VAL A 16 5.94 -18.57 -11.07
CA VAL A 16 4.61 -18.32 -11.68
C VAL A 16 4.21 -16.83 -11.63
N GLU A 17 4.87 -16.01 -10.81
CA GLU A 17 4.56 -14.57 -10.68
C GLU A 17 5.37 -13.66 -11.63
N SER A 18 6.25 -14.23 -12.47
CA SER A 18 7.10 -13.45 -13.38
C SER A 18 6.45 -13.10 -14.72
N GLN A 19 5.22 -13.55 -14.99
CA GLN A 19 4.64 -13.45 -16.34
C GLN A 19 3.75 -12.24 -16.61
N ASP A 20 3.48 -11.35 -15.65
CA ASP A 20 2.62 -10.19 -15.94
C ASP A 20 2.91 -8.90 -15.15
N SER A 21 4.17 -8.62 -14.87
CA SER A 21 4.59 -7.41 -14.14
C SER A 21 4.95 -6.22 -15.06
N ARG A 22 4.43 -6.18 -16.30
CA ARG A 22 4.40 -4.90 -17.04
C ARG A 22 3.37 -4.02 -16.36
N GLY A 23 3.82 -3.13 -15.47
CA GLY A 23 2.94 -2.27 -14.68
C GLY A 23 1.90 -1.55 -15.54
N PRO A 24 0.77 -1.10 -14.96
CA PRO A 24 -0.32 -0.45 -15.68
C PRO A 24 0.14 0.75 -16.53
N ASP A 25 1.23 1.42 -16.15
CA ASP A 25 1.84 2.51 -16.91
C ASP A 25 2.60 2.03 -18.16
N GLU A 26 3.24 0.86 -18.12
CA GLU A 26 3.92 0.26 -19.27
C GLU A 26 2.89 -0.25 -20.30
N ARG A 27 1.80 -0.88 -19.84
CA ARG A 27 0.69 -1.28 -20.71
C ARG A 27 0.04 -0.09 -21.41
N ARG A 28 -0.22 1.00 -20.68
CA ARG A 28 -0.79 2.23 -21.28
C ARG A 28 0.16 2.85 -22.30
N ARG A 29 1.47 2.88 -22.02
CA ARG A 29 2.49 3.33 -22.99
C ARG A 29 2.50 2.45 -24.24
N LEU A 30 2.46 1.13 -24.08
CA LEU A 30 2.39 0.19 -25.22
C LEU A 30 1.12 0.36 -26.05
N LEU A 31 -0.04 0.54 -25.41
CA LEU A 31 -1.31 0.80 -26.11
C LEU A 31 -1.27 2.10 -26.91
N LEU A 32 -0.75 3.19 -26.32
CA LEU A 32 -0.57 4.45 -27.04
C LEU A 32 0.41 4.32 -28.20
N SER A 33 1.51 3.58 -28.01
CA SER A 33 2.48 3.30 -29.08
C SER A 33 1.87 2.46 -30.21
N LEU A 34 1.06 1.46 -29.90
CA LEU A 34 0.33 0.68 -30.91
C LEU A 34 -0.66 1.55 -31.69
N GLY A 35 -1.32 2.50 -31.02
CA GLY A 35 -2.21 3.46 -31.66
C GLY A 35 -1.52 4.31 -32.74
N MET A 36 -0.23 4.62 -32.59
CA MET A 36 0.55 5.38 -33.59
C MET A 36 0.76 4.61 -34.91
N LEU A 37 0.55 3.29 -34.94
CA LEU A 37 0.62 2.48 -36.16
C LEU A 37 -0.56 2.73 -37.12
N CYS A 38 -1.54 3.54 -36.72
CA CYS A 38 -2.58 4.01 -37.64
C CYS A 38 -2.03 4.92 -38.75
N TYR A 39 -0.95 5.68 -38.48
CA TYR A 39 -0.43 6.65 -39.46
C TYR A 39 0.22 6.00 -40.69
N PRO A 40 1.07 4.95 -40.58
CA PRO A 40 1.54 4.20 -41.75
C PRO A 40 0.39 3.56 -42.54
N PHE A 41 -0.68 3.13 -41.86
CA PHE A 41 -1.88 2.59 -42.53
C PHE A 41 -2.63 3.66 -43.33
N LEU A 42 -2.73 4.88 -42.81
CA LEU A 42 -3.30 6.02 -43.56
C LEU A 42 -2.41 6.40 -44.76
N THR A 43 -1.08 6.40 -44.60
CA THR A 43 -0.14 6.66 -45.71
C THR A 43 -0.21 5.59 -46.80
N ALA A 44 -0.51 4.33 -46.43
CA ALA A 44 -0.67 3.23 -47.39
C ALA A 44 -1.78 3.49 -48.43
N ALA A 45 -2.83 4.24 -48.09
CA ALA A 45 -3.85 4.65 -49.04
C ALA A 45 -3.28 5.60 -50.11
N GLY A 46 -2.40 6.53 -49.71
CA GLY A 46 -1.70 7.43 -50.63
C GLY A 46 -0.77 6.68 -51.59
N VAL A 47 -0.02 5.69 -51.09
CA VAL A 47 0.82 4.80 -51.91
C VAL A 47 -0.04 4.06 -52.95
N ALA A 48 -1.18 3.51 -52.54
CA ALA A 48 -2.09 2.80 -53.45
C ALA A 48 -2.68 3.69 -54.55
N GLN A 49 -2.87 4.99 -54.26
CA GLN A 49 -3.44 5.95 -55.20
C GLN A 49 -2.41 6.46 -56.22
N HIS A 50 -1.16 6.67 -55.81
CA HIS A 50 -0.17 7.41 -56.61
C HIS A 50 0.97 6.54 -57.17
N ALA A 51 1.18 5.34 -56.63
CA ALA A 51 2.21 4.42 -57.10
C ALA A 51 1.62 3.22 -57.83
N SER A 52 2.33 2.72 -58.84
CA SER A 52 1.96 1.51 -59.58
C SER A 52 3.18 0.60 -59.81
N GLY A 53 2.93 -0.67 -60.14
CA GLY A 53 3.99 -1.65 -60.42
C GLY A 53 4.99 -1.80 -59.26
N ALA A 54 6.29 -1.67 -59.57
CA ALA A 54 7.37 -1.78 -58.60
C ALA A 54 7.33 -0.69 -57.51
N GLY A 55 6.81 0.50 -57.83
CA GLY A 55 6.69 1.60 -56.88
C GLY A 55 5.70 1.31 -55.75
N LEU A 56 4.62 0.58 -56.05
CA LEU A 56 3.62 0.15 -55.05
C LEU A 56 4.26 -0.79 -54.01
N VAL A 57 5.00 -1.80 -54.49
CA VAL A 57 5.70 -2.77 -53.64
C VAL A 57 6.75 -2.07 -52.78
N ALA A 58 7.55 -1.19 -53.39
CA ALA A 58 8.55 -0.40 -52.67
C ALA A 58 7.92 0.47 -51.58
N GLY A 59 6.79 1.13 -51.86
CA GLY A 59 6.08 1.97 -50.90
C GLY A 59 5.60 1.19 -49.68
N TYR A 60 4.99 0.01 -49.87
CA TYR A 60 4.57 -0.84 -48.74
C TYR A 60 5.76 -1.36 -47.93
N LEU A 61 6.85 -1.77 -48.57
CA LEU A 61 8.07 -2.20 -47.87
C LEU A 61 8.66 -1.07 -47.01
N LEU A 62 8.67 0.15 -47.54
CA LEU A 62 9.11 1.33 -46.78
C LEU A 62 8.18 1.61 -45.58
N LEU A 63 6.86 1.47 -45.72
CA LEU A 63 5.92 1.66 -44.59
C LEU A 63 6.09 0.59 -43.51
N VAL A 64 6.37 -0.66 -43.90
CA VAL A 64 6.74 -1.72 -42.94
C VAL A 64 8.04 -1.36 -42.24
N ALA A 65 9.04 -0.85 -42.96
CA ALA A 65 10.30 -0.40 -42.37
C ALA A 65 10.11 0.79 -41.41
N VAL A 66 9.26 1.77 -41.74
CA VAL A 66 8.88 2.88 -40.85
C VAL A 66 8.22 2.35 -39.57
N SER A 67 7.29 1.40 -39.69
CA SER A 67 6.59 0.79 -38.55
C SER A 67 7.54 0.01 -37.65
N ALA A 68 8.43 -0.79 -38.24
CA ALA A 68 9.46 -1.52 -37.51
C ALA A 68 10.45 -0.57 -36.81
N CYS A 69 10.86 0.51 -37.48
CA CYS A 69 11.72 1.53 -36.92
C CYS A 69 11.04 2.22 -35.73
N TYR A 70 9.77 2.58 -35.84
CA TYR A 70 9.00 3.16 -34.74
C TYR A 70 8.92 2.24 -33.51
N LEU A 71 8.65 0.95 -33.70
CA LEU A 71 8.66 -0.02 -32.60
C LEU A 71 10.06 -0.16 -31.97
N ALA A 72 11.12 -0.10 -32.79
CA ALA A 72 12.49 -0.04 -32.30
C ALA A 72 12.78 1.25 -31.48
N ILE A 73 12.22 2.40 -31.88
CA ILE A 73 12.30 3.66 -31.13
C ILE A 73 11.62 3.52 -29.77
N VAL A 74 10.42 2.92 -29.71
CA VAL A 74 9.68 2.68 -28.46
C VAL A 74 10.46 1.77 -27.52
N THR A 75 11.03 0.68 -28.02
CA THR A 75 11.84 -0.24 -27.19
C THR A 75 13.17 0.37 -26.75
N ALA A 76 13.85 1.13 -27.61
CA ALA A 76 15.05 1.89 -27.25
C ALA A 76 14.76 2.99 -26.22
N SER A 77 13.58 3.61 -26.33
CA SER A 77 13.04 4.59 -25.39
C SER A 77 12.85 3.98 -23.99
N MET A 78 12.26 2.80 -23.92
CA MET A 78 12.06 2.05 -22.66
C MET A 78 13.39 1.57 -22.05
N ARG A 79 14.36 1.19 -22.88
CA ARG A 79 15.69 0.71 -22.44
C ARG A 79 16.72 1.81 -22.20
N SER A 80 16.32 3.08 -22.25
CA SER A 80 17.21 4.25 -22.06
C SER A 80 18.45 4.27 -22.98
N ARG A 81 18.34 3.74 -24.20
CA ARG A 81 19.47 3.71 -25.17
C ARG A 81 19.50 4.98 -26.02
N TRP A 82 20.02 6.08 -25.45
CA TRP A 82 19.89 7.42 -26.04
C TRP A 82 20.51 7.56 -27.45
N ARG A 83 21.70 6.99 -27.72
CA ARG A 83 22.34 7.06 -29.05
C ARG A 83 21.55 6.32 -30.11
N THR A 84 21.12 5.10 -29.78
CA THR A 84 20.31 4.26 -30.67
C THR A 84 18.98 4.92 -30.98
N TYR A 85 18.36 5.58 -30.00
CA TYR A 85 17.13 6.33 -30.19
C TYR A 85 17.24 7.39 -31.29
N TRP A 86 18.27 8.23 -31.24
CA TRP A 86 18.47 9.30 -32.24
C TRP A 86 18.81 8.77 -33.62
N TRP A 87 19.62 7.71 -33.71
CA TRP A 87 19.89 7.04 -34.99
C TRP A 87 18.64 6.44 -35.62
N LEU A 88 17.78 5.79 -34.81
CA LEU A 88 16.51 5.25 -35.28
C LEU A 88 15.55 6.37 -35.70
N LEU A 89 15.47 7.47 -34.96
CA LEU A 89 14.63 8.62 -35.33
C LEU A 89 15.11 9.29 -36.63
N ALA A 90 16.42 9.43 -36.83
CA ALA A 90 17.00 9.91 -38.08
C ALA A 90 16.68 8.94 -39.24
N GLY A 91 16.83 7.63 -39.02
CA GLY A 91 16.46 6.60 -39.99
C GLY A 91 14.99 6.61 -40.35
N MET A 92 14.10 6.77 -39.36
CA MET A 92 12.65 6.89 -39.59
C MET A 92 12.30 8.14 -40.40
N THR A 93 12.96 9.27 -40.11
CA THR A 93 12.80 10.51 -40.88
C THR A 93 13.26 10.32 -42.33
N ALA A 94 14.40 9.67 -42.55
CA ALA A 94 14.89 9.37 -43.90
C ALA A 94 13.93 8.44 -44.67
N LEU A 95 13.42 7.39 -44.01
CA LEU A 95 12.41 6.51 -44.59
C LEU A 95 11.11 7.26 -44.95
N ALA A 96 10.65 8.17 -44.09
CA ALA A 96 9.47 9.00 -44.37
C ALA A 96 9.68 9.90 -45.60
N VAL A 97 10.87 10.47 -45.77
CA VAL A 97 11.24 11.24 -46.97
C VAL A 97 11.25 10.35 -48.22
N LEU A 98 11.73 9.11 -48.12
CA LEU A 98 11.72 8.15 -49.24
C LEU A 98 10.31 7.71 -49.63
N VAL A 99 9.35 7.69 -48.69
CA VAL A 99 7.93 7.41 -48.98
C VAL A 99 7.25 8.59 -49.68
N ALA A 100 7.73 9.81 -49.50
CA ALA A 100 7.06 11.02 -49.95
C ALA A 100 6.77 11.08 -51.47
N PRO A 101 7.70 10.72 -52.38
CA PRO A 101 7.41 10.66 -53.81
C PRO A 101 6.33 9.63 -54.19
N LEU A 102 6.16 8.58 -53.39
CA LEU A 102 5.23 7.48 -53.66
C LEU A 102 3.83 7.74 -53.09
N ALA A 103 3.73 8.51 -52.00
CA ALA A 103 2.47 8.76 -51.29
C ALA A 103 1.99 10.22 -51.35
N HIS A 104 2.77 11.14 -51.93
CA HIS A 104 2.47 12.57 -52.02
C HIS A 104 2.17 13.19 -50.64
N GLU A 105 1.14 14.03 -50.52
CA GLU A 105 0.77 14.69 -49.25
C GLU A 105 0.47 13.69 -48.11
N ASN A 106 0.03 12.47 -48.41
CA ASN A 106 -0.25 11.44 -47.41
C ASN A 106 1.00 10.94 -46.67
N ALA A 107 2.21 11.18 -47.19
CA ALA A 107 3.44 10.89 -46.44
C ALA A 107 3.62 11.84 -45.24
N LEU A 108 3.04 13.04 -45.29
CA LEU A 108 3.23 14.06 -44.27
C LEU A 108 2.56 13.70 -42.93
N ILE A 109 1.56 12.81 -42.95
CA ILE A 109 0.98 12.27 -41.71
C ILE A 109 2.03 11.52 -40.85
N LEU A 110 3.09 10.97 -41.45
CA LEU A 110 4.18 10.32 -40.70
C LEU A 110 4.93 11.31 -39.80
N THR A 111 4.86 12.61 -40.09
CA THR A 111 5.36 13.68 -39.22
C THR A 111 4.68 13.65 -37.85
N ALA A 112 3.43 13.17 -37.75
CA ALA A 112 2.72 12.99 -36.49
C ALA A 112 3.28 11.84 -35.63
N MET A 113 4.16 10.99 -36.17
CA MET A 113 4.95 10.04 -35.37
C MET A 113 6.34 10.60 -35.02
N ILE A 114 6.96 11.31 -35.96
CA ILE A 114 8.35 11.80 -35.85
C ILE A 114 8.44 12.96 -34.84
N VAL A 115 7.57 13.97 -34.97
CA VAL A 115 7.62 15.18 -34.13
C VAL A 115 7.36 14.87 -32.67
N PRO A 116 6.31 14.11 -32.28
CA PRO A 116 6.11 13.76 -30.87
C PRO A 116 7.25 12.94 -30.29
N ALA A 117 7.86 12.04 -31.09
CA ALA A 117 9.06 11.31 -30.67
C ALA A 117 10.24 12.27 -30.43
N ALA A 118 10.48 13.24 -31.31
CA ALA A 118 11.52 14.25 -31.09
C ALA A 118 11.23 15.09 -29.82
N VAL A 119 10.02 15.62 -29.70
CA VAL A 119 9.57 16.48 -28.59
C VAL A 119 9.64 15.78 -27.24
N ALA A 120 9.41 14.47 -27.18
CA ALA A 120 9.49 13.71 -25.93
C ALA A 120 10.89 13.69 -25.30
N ARG A 121 11.94 14.08 -26.05
CA ARG A 121 13.36 13.96 -25.64
C ARG A 121 14.17 15.25 -25.77
N VAL A 122 13.59 16.32 -26.29
CA VAL A 122 14.23 17.63 -26.41
C VAL A 122 13.79 18.51 -25.24
N ASP A 123 14.63 19.48 -24.88
CA ASP A 123 14.30 20.48 -23.86
C ASP A 123 12.93 21.13 -24.13
N GLY A 124 12.17 21.35 -23.07
CA GLY A 124 10.81 21.91 -23.15
C GLY A 124 10.72 23.28 -23.84
N ARG A 125 11.83 24.01 -23.96
CA ARG A 125 11.92 25.29 -24.68
C ARG A 125 11.94 25.12 -26.21
N ALA A 126 12.51 24.04 -26.72
CA ALA A 126 12.60 23.77 -28.16
C ALA A 126 11.44 22.91 -28.68
N ALA A 127 10.72 22.23 -27.78
CA ALA A 127 9.49 21.49 -28.09
C ALA A 127 8.45 22.27 -28.93
N PRO A 128 8.02 23.51 -28.56
CA PRO A 128 7.02 24.23 -29.35
C PRO A 128 7.53 24.59 -30.75
N ALA A 129 8.82 24.94 -30.89
CA ALA A 129 9.42 25.23 -32.18
C ALA A 129 9.39 24.01 -33.10
N LEU A 130 9.72 22.82 -32.60
CA LEU A 130 9.66 21.57 -33.38
C LEU A 130 8.23 21.23 -33.82
N VAL A 131 7.23 21.44 -32.95
CA VAL A 131 5.82 21.21 -33.29
C VAL A 131 5.36 22.18 -34.37
N VAL A 132 5.68 23.47 -34.23
CA VAL A 132 5.34 24.50 -35.22
C VAL A 132 6.01 24.22 -36.56
N LEU A 133 7.29 23.85 -36.56
CA LEU A 133 8.03 23.50 -37.78
C LEU A 133 7.43 22.28 -38.48
N GLY A 134 7.09 21.22 -37.74
CA GLY A 134 6.45 20.03 -38.30
C GLY A 134 5.06 20.31 -38.86
N ALA A 135 4.25 21.09 -38.15
CA ALA A 135 2.94 21.53 -38.61
C ALA A 135 3.03 22.43 -39.85
N ALA A 136 3.98 23.37 -39.88
CA ALA A 136 4.25 24.22 -41.03
C ALA A 136 4.73 23.42 -42.24
N ALA A 137 5.57 22.39 -42.05
CA ALA A 137 5.98 21.49 -43.13
C ALA A 137 4.80 20.72 -43.73
N CYS A 138 3.83 20.30 -42.92
CA CYS A 138 2.62 19.63 -43.40
C CYS A 138 1.76 20.51 -44.32
N VAL A 139 1.81 21.84 -44.14
CA VAL A 139 1.06 22.81 -44.96
C VAL A 139 1.90 23.32 -46.14
N GLY A 140 3.16 23.65 -45.90
CA GLY A 140 4.03 24.29 -46.88
C GLY A 140 4.54 23.35 -47.98
N VAL A 141 4.88 22.09 -47.65
CA VAL A 141 5.45 21.15 -48.64
C VAL A 141 4.47 20.87 -49.79
N PRO A 142 3.18 20.53 -49.55
CA PRO A 142 2.22 20.33 -50.64
C PRO A 142 1.96 21.56 -51.51
N MET A 143 2.16 22.76 -50.98
CA MET A 143 2.01 24.02 -51.72
C MET A 143 3.22 24.31 -52.62
N LEU A 144 4.41 23.84 -52.23
CA LEU A 144 5.65 24.07 -52.97
C LEU A 144 5.88 23.01 -54.06
N VAL A 145 5.29 21.82 -53.94
CA VAL A 145 5.45 20.73 -54.92
C VAL A 145 4.21 20.64 -55.82
N PRO A 146 4.33 20.94 -57.13
CA PRO A 146 3.21 20.84 -58.06
C PRO A 146 2.59 19.44 -58.08
N GLY A 147 1.25 19.37 -58.02
CA GLY A 147 0.50 18.11 -58.06
C GLY A 147 0.36 17.39 -56.72
N TRP A 148 0.94 17.90 -55.63
CA TRP A 148 0.81 17.29 -54.30
C TRP A 148 -0.39 17.77 -53.50
N SER A 149 -0.97 18.92 -53.83
CA SER A 149 -2.11 19.49 -53.11
C SER A 149 -3.43 18.93 -53.65
N THR A 150 -4.04 18.01 -52.89
CA THR A 150 -5.38 17.45 -53.21
C THR A 150 -6.51 18.04 -52.37
N GLY A 151 -6.17 18.83 -51.34
CA GLY A 151 -7.16 19.51 -50.51
C GLY A 151 -6.55 20.44 -49.45
N PRO A 152 -7.33 20.88 -48.46
CA PRO A 152 -6.84 21.76 -47.41
C PRO A 152 -5.88 21.00 -46.47
N GLY A 153 -4.56 21.10 -46.68
CA GLY A 153 -3.53 20.33 -45.93
C GLY A 153 -3.42 20.58 -44.42
N TRP A 154 -4.35 21.33 -43.82
CA TRP A 154 -4.35 21.67 -42.39
C TRP A 154 -4.64 20.48 -41.47
N TYR A 155 -5.33 19.43 -41.95
CA TYR A 155 -5.68 18.28 -41.12
C TYR A 155 -4.44 17.49 -40.67
N PHE A 156 -3.40 17.39 -41.51
CA PHE A 156 -2.10 16.82 -41.12
C PHE A 156 -1.41 17.65 -40.03
N ALA A 157 -1.43 18.98 -40.16
CA ALA A 157 -0.88 19.88 -39.16
C ALA A 157 -1.61 19.74 -37.80
N VAL A 158 -2.94 19.64 -37.82
CA VAL A 158 -3.74 19.37 -36.60
C VAL A 158 -3.37 18.02 -36.00
N ALA A 159 -3.21 16.97 -36.81
CA ALA A 159 -2.77 15.67 -36.32
C ALA A 159 -1.39 15.72 -35.63
N VAL A 160 -0.43 16.44 -36.20
CA VAL A 160 0.90 16.65 -35.58
C VAL A 160 0.78 17.35 -34.22
N VAL A 161 0.06 18.48 -34.17
CA VAL A 161 -0.10 19.26 -32.93
C VAL A 161 -0.81 18.44 -31.85
N PHE A 162 -1.94 17.81 -32.21
CA PHE A 162 -2.74 17.02 -31.28
C PHE A 162 -1.94 15.83 -30.73
N THR A 163 -1.24 15.11 -31.58
CA THR A 163 -0.43 13.95 -31.17
C THR A 163 0.76 14.37 -30.31
N ALA A 164 1.42 15.48 -30.64
CA ALA A 164 2.51 16.03 -29.84
C ALA A 164 2.03 16.41 -28.42
N LEU A 165 0.87 17.05 -28.32
CA LEU A 165 0.26 17.40 -27.03
C LEU A 165 -0.11 16.16 -26.22
N LEU A 166 -0.74 15.17 -26.84
CA LEU A 166 -1.10 13.91 -26.17
C LEU A 166 0.13 13.17 -25.64
N VAL A 167 1.16 12.99 -26.47
CA VAL A 167 2.39 12.29 -26.06
C VAL A 167 3.11 13.08 -24.96
N HIS A 168 3.18 14.41 -25.07
CA HIS A 168 3.84 15.25 -24.08
C HIS A 168 3.13 15.20 -22.72
N THR A 169 1.82 15.42 -22.71
CA THR A 169 0.99 15.40 -21.48
C THR A 169 1.03 14.02 -20.83
N PHE A 170 0.83 12.95 -21.60
CA PHE A 170 0.87 11.59 -21.07
C PHE A 170 2.25 11.23 -20.47
N SER A 171 3.33 11.60 -21.14
CA SER A 171 4.69 11.33 -20.65
C SER A 171 4.98 12.09 -19.35
N ARG A 172 4.59 13.36 -19.28
CA ARG A 172 4.71 14.21 -18.08
C ARG A 172 3.92 13.63 -16.91
N THR A 173 2.66 13.28 -17.14
CA THR A 173 1.79 12.71 -16.10
C THR A 173 2.31 11.36 -15.61
N ALA A 174 2.82 10.51 -16.49
CA ALA A 174 3.39 9.22 -16.10
C ALA A 174 4.66 9.40 -15.22
N THR A 175 5.55 10.33 -15.58
CA THR A 175 6.73 10.64 -14.76
C THR A 175 6.35 11.25 -13.41
N ALA A 176 5.40 12.18 -13.39
CA ALA A 176 4.92 12.79 -12.15
C ALA A 176 4.24 11.78 -11.22
N ASN A 177 3.44 10.86 -11.77
CA ASN A 177 2.81 9.79 -10.99
C ASN A 177 3.86 8.84 -10.40
N GLN A 178 4.92 8.52 -11.15
CA GLN A 178 6.01 7.68 -10.65
C GLN A 178 6.74 8.37 -9.48
N GLN A 179 7.11 9.64 -9.65
CA GLN A 179 7.73 10.45 -8.59
C GLN A 179 6.83 10.56 -7.35
N LEU A 180 5.52 10.70 -7.54
CA LEU A 180 4.56 10.73 -6.44
C LEU A 180 4.49 9.39 -5.70
N ARG A 181 4.53 8.26 -6.41
CA ARG A 181 4.56 6.92 -5.77
C ARG A 181 5.84 6.73 -4.96
N GLU A 182 6.98 7.11 -5.52
CA GLU A 182 8.28 7.06 -4.83
C GLU A 182 8.28 7.95 -3.59
N ALA A 183 7.79 9.18 -3.69
CA ALA A 183 7.67 10.10 -2.56
C ALA A 183 6.72 9.57 -1.47
N ARG A 184 5.60 8.95 -1.84
CA ARG A 184 4.68 8.34 -0.87
C ARG A 184 5.31 7.15 -0.14
N ALA A 185 6.05 6.30 -0.86
CA ALA A 185 6.79 5.20 -0.24
C ALA A 185 7.84 5.72 0.74
N GLU A 186 8.55 6.79 0.38
CA GLU A 186 9.54 7.44 1.24
C GLU A 186 8.90 8.05 2.50
N VAL A 187 7.79 8.77 2.35
CA VAL A 187 7.04 9.32 3.50
C VAL A 187 6.56 8.21 4.43
N ALA A 188 6.04 7.10 3.90
CA ALA A 188 5.60 5.98 4.71
C ALA A 188 6.77 5.33 5.50
N ARG A 189 7.95 5.22 4.86
CA ARG A 189 9.16 4.74 5.54
C ARG A 189 9.57 5.66 6.68
N LEU A 190 9.70 6.96 6.39
CA LEU A 190 10.09 7.96 7.39
C LEU A 190 9.09 8.04 8.55
N ALA A 191 7.78 7.95 8.26
CA ALA A 191 6.75 7.90 9.29
C ALA A 191 6.90 6.66 10.19
N SER A 192 7.16 5.48 9.61
CA SER A 192 7.40 4.26 10.39
C SER A 192 8.67 4.36 11.24
N GLU A 193 9.74 4.98 10.75
CA GLU A 193 10.98 5.18 11.50
C GLU A 193 10.82 6.21 12.62
N ALA A 194 10.12 7.32 12.35
CA ALA A 194 9.79 8.32 13.35
C ALA A 194 8.96 7.72 14.49
N GLU A 195 7.99 6.86 14.16
CA GLU A 195 7.16 6.18 15.16
C GLU A 195 7.96 5.19 15.98
N ARG A 196 8.84 4.39 15.37
CA ARG A 196 9.76 3.52 16.11
C ARG A 196 10.66 4.30 17.06
N ASN A 197 11.20 5.43 16.61
CA ASN A 197 12.05 6.29 17.44
C ASN A 197 11.26 6.97 18.57
N ARG A 198 9.99 7.29 18.35
CA ARG A 198 9.10 7.78 19.40
C ARG A 198 8.86 6.70 20.46
N ILE A 199 8.46 5.50 20.04
CA ILE A 199 8.25 4.36 20.95
C ILE A 199 9.52 4.05 21.74
N ALA A 200 10.70 4.06 21.10
CA ALA A 200 11.96 3.82 21.78
C ALA A 200 12.26 4.85 22.88
N ARG A 201 11.96 6.14 22.64
CA ARG A 201 12.10 7.20 23.65
C ARG A 201 11.10 7.03 24.80
N ASP A 202 9.83 6.80 24.48
CA ASP A 202 8.79 6.62 25.50
C ASP A 202 9.11 5.41 26.40
N LEU A 203 9.61 4.31 25.80
CA LEU A 203 10.09 3.15 26.55
C LEU A 203 11.31 3.46 27.42
N HIS A 204 12.27 4.24 26.89
CA HIS A 204 13.46 4.64 27.65
C HIS A 204 13.09 5.50 28.86
N ASP A 205 12.16 6.45 28.71
CA ASP A 205 11.73 7.34 29.78
C ASP A 205 10.94 6.59 30.87
N LEU A 206 10.05 5.68 30.47
CA LEU A 206 9.31 4.83 31.42
C LEU A 206 10.25 3.92 32.20
N LEU A 207 11.13 3.19 31.50
CA LEU A 207 12.08 2.28 32.13
C LEU A 207 13.10 3.02 33.00
N GLY A 208 13.59 4.17 32.55
CA GLY A 208 14.59 4.97 33.26
C GLY A 208 14.12 5.38 34.65
N HIS A 209 12.89 5.88 34.77
CA HIS A 209 12.32 6.27 36.06
C HIS A 209 12.13 5.06 36.99
N SER A 210 11.54 3.96 36.49
CA SER A 210 11.30 2.78 37.31
C SER A 210 12.59 2.12 37.78
N LEU A 211 13.60 1.97 36.90
CA LEU A 211 14.88 1.37 37.26
C LEU A 211 15.68 2.23 38.26
N THR A 212 15.59 3.56 38.14
CA THR A 212 16.19 4.48 39.12
C THR A 212 15.54 4.32 40.50
N ALA A 213 14.20 4.30 40.55
CA ALA A 213 13.47 4.13 41.80
C ALA A 213 13.72 2.75 42.44
N ILE A 214 13.78 1.67 41.64
CA ILE A 214 14.18 0.34 42.11
C ILE A 214 15.58 0.42 42.73
N THR A 215 16.56 0.98 42.03
CA THR A 215 17.95 1.07 42.52
C THR A 215 18.05 1.81 43.87
N VAL A 216 17.35 2.94 44.02
CA VAL A 216 17.32 3.71 45.25
C VAL A 216 16.69 2.91 46.40
N LYS A 217 15.52 2.30 46.16
CA LYS A 217 14.81 1.50 47.18
C LYS A 217 15.58 0.25 47.60
N THR A 218 16.20 -0.45 46.65
CA THR A 218 17.06 -1.60 46.95
C THR A 218 18.28 -1.18 47.79
N THR A 219 18.86 -0.01 47.50
CA THR A 219 19.96 0.53 48.31
C THR A 219 19.51 0.88 49.73
N LEU A 220 18.31 1.45 49.90
CA LEU A 220 17.73 1.77 51.20
C LEU A 220 17.42 0.49 52.00
N ALA A 221 16.78 -0.50 51.39
CA ALA A 221 16.50 -1.79 52.02
C ALA A 221 17.78 -2.45 52.54
N ARG A 222 18.86 -2.43 51.74
CA ARG A 222 20.18 -2.95 52.15
C ARG A 222 20.75 -2.22 53.38
N ARG A 223 20.59 -0.90 53.47
CA ARG A 223 21.04 -0.13 54.64
C ARG A 223 20.21 -0.43 55.89
N LEU A 224 18.92 -0.72 55.73
CA LEU A 224 17.99 -0.99 56.84
C LEU A 224 18.03 -2.46 57.32
N ALA A 225 18.58 -3.38 56.53
CA ALA A 225 18.51 -4.82 56.79
C ALA A 225 18.99 -5.25 58.18
N ALA A 226 20.03 -4.61 58.73
CA ALA A 226 20.58 -4.95 60.05
C ALA A 226 19.87 -4.23 61.21
N GLY A 227 19.38 -3.00 61.00
CA GLY A 227 18.86 -2.14 62.08
C GLY A 227 17.34 -2.02 62.13
N ALA A 228 16.64 -2.30 61.03
CA ALA A 228 15.19 -2.19 60.90
C ALA A 228 14.66 -3.19 59.86
N PRO A 229 14.67 -4.50 60.16
CA PRO A 229 14.34 -5.55 59.19
C PRO A 229 12.90 -5.44 58.65
N ALA A 230 11.94 -5.01 59.45
CA ALA A 230 10.56 -4.78 59.00
C ALA A 230 10.47 -3.65 57.95
N ALA A 231 11.23 -2.57 58.12
CA ALA A 231 11.29 -1.47 57.15
C ALA A 231 12.02 -1.90 55.85
N ALA A 232 13.07 -2.72 55.97
CA ALA A 232 13.75 -3.30 54.82
C ALA A 232 12.82 -4.21 53.99
N LEU A 233 11.99 -5.03 54.65
CA LEU A 233 10.96 -5.85 54.00
C LEU A 233 9.93 -5.01 53.25
N ALA A 234 9.42 -3.93 53.85
CA ALA A 234 8.47 -3.03 53.18
C ALA A 234 9.05 -2.37 51.92
N GLU A 235 10.34 -2.00 51.93
CA GLU A 235 11.02 -1.48 50.73
C GLU A 235 11.19 -2.55 49.64
N MET A 236 11.44 -3.80 50.01
CA MET A 236 11.50 -4.92 49.07
C MET A 236 10.15 -5.24 48.43
N GLU A 237 9.05 -5.23 49.20
CA GLU A 237 7.69 -5.35 48.62
C GLU A 237 7.38 -4.19 47.66
N SER A 238 7.86 -2.99 47.97
CA SER A 238 7.74 -1.83 47.10
C SER A 238 8.50 -2.01 45.77
N VAL A 239 9.72 -2.54 45.81
CA VAL A 239 10.52 -2.90 44.63
C VAL A 239 9.81 -3.96 43.78
N GLU A 240 9.22 -4.99 44.40
CA GLU A 240 8.47 -6.02 43.69
C GLU A 240 7.27 -5.44 42.95
N ARG A 241 6.47 -4.59 43.61
CA ARG A 241 5.35 -3.89 42.96
C ARG A 241 5.82 -3.01 41.81
N LEU A 242 6.89 -2.22 42.01
CA LEU A 242 7.41 -1.32 40.98
C LEU A 242 7.89 -2.09 39.74
N SER A 243 8.55 -3.23 39.95
CA SER A 243 9.04 -4.09 38.87
C SER A 243 7.90 -4.72 38.07
N ARG A 244 6.84 -5.19 38.76
CA ARG A 244 5.64 -5.72 38.11
C ARG A 244 4.90 -4.64 37.30
N GLN A 245 4.81 -3.43 37.84
CA GLN A 245 4.20 -2.29 37.14
C GLN A 245 5.00 -1.90 35.90
N ALA A 246 6.32 -1.73 36.01
CA ALA A 246 7.18 -1.39 34.87
C ALA A 246 7.08 -2.42 33.73
N LEU A 247 7.00 -3.72 34.07
CA LEU A 247 6.79 -4.78 33.08
C LEU A 247 5.41 -4.69 32.41
N ALA A 248 4.36 -4.31 33.15
CA ALA A 248 3.04 -4.09 32.60
C ALA A 248 3.02 -2.88 31.65
N ASP A 249 3.68 -1.78 32.03
CA ASP A 249 3.77 -0.55 31.22
C ASP A 249 4.55 -0.79 29.91
N VAL A 250 5.67 -1.52 29.97
CA VAL A 250 6.41 -1.96 28.76
C VAL A 250 5.55 -2.85 27.87
N ARG A 251 4.82 -3.81 28.44
CA ARG A 251 3.92 -4.67 27.65
C ARG A 251 2.84 -3.86 26.98
N ALA A 252 2.26 -2.88 27.67
CA ALA A 252 1.25 -1.98 27.10
C ALA A 252 1.81 -1.08 25.98
N ALA A 253 3.03 -0.58 26.13
CA ALA A 253 3.70 0.23 25.12
C ALA A 253 4.13 -0.59 23.89
N VAL A 254 4.67 -1.80 24.08
CA VAL A 254 5.13 -2.68 22.98
C VAL A 254 3.98 -3.38 22.26
N SER A 255 2.89 -3.73 22.96
CA SER A 255 1.71 -4.28 22.30
C SER A 255 0.96 -3.25 21.46
N GLY A 256 1.34 -1.97 21.56
CA GLY A 256 0.44 -0.85 21.30
C GLY A 256 -0.70 -0.87 22.33
N TYR A 257 -1.43 0.20 22.65
CA TYR A 257 -2.03 1.13 21.69
C TYR A 257 -2.32 0.51 20.30
N ARG A 258 -2.52 -0.81 20.22
CA ARG A 258 -3.37 -1.39 19.20
C ARG A 258 -4.77 -1.05 19.66
N ASP A 259 -5.52 -0.33 18.83
CA ASP A 259 -6.93 -0.10 19.02
C ASP A 259 -7.56 -1.39 19.54
N VAL A 260 -8.04 -1.35 20.79
CA VAL A 260 -8.74 -2.49 21.37
C VAL A 260 -10.05 -2.58 20.60
N THR A 261 -10.04 -3.38 19.53
CA THR A 261 -11.22 -3.62 18.72
C THR A 261 -12.00 -4.77 19.32
N LEU A 262 -13.29 -4.57 19.53
CA LEU A 262 -14.21 -5.60 20.03
C LEU A 262 -14.09 -6.90 19.22
N ALA A 263 -14.01 -6.78 17.88
CA ALA A 263 -13.80 -7.90 16.97
C ALA A 263 -12.52 -8.69 17.28
N GLY A 264 -11.40 -7.97 17.44
CA GLY A 264 -10.09 -8.58 17.69
C GLY A 264 -9.99 -9.22 19.06
N GLU A 265 -10.67 -8.68 20.07
CA GLU A 265 -10.72 -9.28 21.41
C GLU A 265 -11.64 -10.51 21.47
N LEU A 266 -12.77 -10.52 20.75
CA LEU A 266 -13.62 -11.72 20.61
C LEU A 266 -12.89 -12.86 19.91
N ALA A 267 -12.17 -12.57 18.82
CA ALA A 267 -11.40 -13.57 18.08
C ALA A 267 -10.27 -14.17 18.94
N ARG A 268 -9.44 -13.33 19.56
CA ARG A 268 -8.39 -13.78 20.49
C ARG A 268 -8.94 -14.50 21.71
N GLY A 269 -10.09 -14.04 22.20
CA GLY A 269 -10.83 -14.64 23.31
C GLY A 269 -11.22 -16.09 23.04
N ARG A 270 -11.73 -16.40 21.84
CA ARG A 270 -12.05 -17.78 21.44
C ARG A 270 -10.83 -18.70 21.49
N GLU A 271 -9.70 -18.22 20.97
CA GLU A 271 -8.44 -19.00 20.99
C GLU A 271 -7.95 -19.21 22.42
N LEU A 272 -8.02 -18.18 23.25
CA LEU A 272 -7.61 -18.24 24.66
C LEU A 272 -8.45 -19.25 25.45
N LEU A 273 -9.78 -19.20 25.34
CA LEU A 273 -10.68 -20.14 26.01
C LEU A 273 -10.46 -21.58 25.50
N ARG A 274 -10.31 -21.75 24.18
CA ARG A 274 -10.03 -23.05 23.57
C ARG A 274 -8.72 -23.66 24.09
N ALA A 275 -7.66 -22.86 24.21
CA ALA A 275 -6.38 -23.30 24.75
C ALA A 275 -6.47 -23.66 26.25
N ALA A 276 -7.36 -23.01 26.99
CA ALA A 276 -7.64 -23.30 28.39
C ALA A 276 -8.63 -24.47 28.62
N GLY A 277 -9.18 -25.07 27.55
CA GLY A 277 -10.17 -26.14 27.64
C GLY A 277 -11.57 -25.69 28.07
N VAL A 278 -11.88 -24.40 27.94
CA VAL A 278 -13.19 -23.80 28.29
C VAL A 278 -14.06 -23.68 27.04
N ALA A 279 -15.31 -24.14 27.12
CA ALA A 279 -16.28 -23.98 26.05
C ALA A 279 -16.64 -22.50 25.84
N ALA A 280 -16.42 -22.01 24.62
CA ALA A 280 -16.55 -20.59 24.27
C ALA A 280 -17.87 -20.31 23.54
N ASP A 281 -18.77 -19.56 24.17
CA ASP A 281 -20.00 -19.05 23.59
C ASP A 281 -19.89 -17.53 23.38
N LEU A 282 -19.19 -17.16 22.29
CA LEU A 282 -18.90 -15.77 21.96
C LEU A 282 -19.64 -15.37 20.67
N PRO A 283 -20.15 -14.13 20.57
CA PRO A 283 -20.83 -13.64 19.38
C PRO A 283 -19.85 -13.48 18.22
N THR A 284 -20.28 -13.88 17.03
CA THR A 284 -19.50 -13.78 15.78
C THR A 284 -19.69 -12.43 15.09
N ALA A 285 -20.82 -11.78 15.34
CA ALA A 285 -21.15 -10.45 14.84
C ALA A 285 -21.34 -9.48 16.02
N TYR A 286 -20.93 -8.23 15.84
CA TYR A 286 -21.04 -7.15 16.83
C TYR A 286 -21.70 -5.91 16.23
N ASP A 287 -22.42 -6.06 15.11
CA ASP A 287 -23.03 -4.97 14.34
C ASP A 287 -24.05 -4.16 15.13
N GLY A 288 -24.59 -4.74 16.21
CA GLY A 288 -25.46 -4.04 17.15
C GLY A 288 -24.74 -3.08 18.11
N VAL A 289 -23.41 -3.04 18.13
CA VAL A 289 -22.60 -2.20 19.03
C VAL A 289 -22.14 -0.92 18.31
N PRO A 290 -22.55 0.28 18.77
CA PRO A 290 -22.12 1.56 18.21
C PRO A 290 -20.59 1.71 18.19
N PRO A 291 -19.98 2.28 17.14
CA PRO A 291 -18.53 2.43 17.02
C PRO A 291 -17.85 3.06 18.23
N GLU A 292 -18.46 4.10 18.82
CA GLU A 292 -17.94 4.77 20.02
C GLU A 292 -17.86 3.87 21.28
N ARG A 293 -18.60 2.75 21.32
CA ARG A 293 -18.65 1.83 22.46
C ARG A 293 -17.79 0.58 22.25
N GLN A 294 -17.36 0.31 21.03
CA GLN A 294 -16.61 -0.89 20.67
C GLN A 294 -15.27 -0.99 21.41
N GLU A 295 -14.59 0.14 21.63
CA GLU A 295 -13.32 0.15 22.37
C GLU A 295 -13.54 -0.22 23.83
N LEU A 296 -14.47 0.46 24.51
CA LEU A 296 -14.82 0.17 25.91
C LEU A 296 -15.24 -1.30 26.08
N PHE A 297 -16.09 -1.81 25.19
CA PHE A 297 -16.55 -3.19 25.26
C PHE A 297 -15.43 -4.19 24.96
N GLY A 298 -14.52 -3.86 24.05
CA GLY A 298 -13.32 -4.66 23.81
C GLY A 298 -12.45 -4.79 25.06
N TRP A 299 -12.29 -3.71 25.83
CA TRP A 299 -11.58 -3.74 27.12
C TRP A 299 -12.28 -4.67 28.14
N VAL A 300 -13.61 -4.61 28.23
CA VAL A 300 -14.39 -5.48 29.12
C VAL A 300 -14.25 -6.95 28.74
N VAL A 301 -14.36 -7.27 27.45
CA VAL A 301 -14.19 -8.64 26.94
C VAL A 301 -12.79 -9.16 27.26
N ARG A 302 -11.75 -8.37 26.99
CA ARG A 302 -10.36 -8.77 27.25
C ARG A 302 -10.12 -9.09 28.72
N GLU A 303 -10.55 -8.21 29.60
CA GLU A 303 -10.38 -8.37 31.05
C GLU A 303 -11.22 -9.55 31.57
N GLY A 304 -12.49 -9.65 31.15
CA GLY A 304 -13.38 -10.74 31.52
C GLY A 304 -12.84 -12.11 31.14
N LEU A 305 -12.45 -12.30 29.87
CA LEU A 305 -11.91 -13.58 29.39
C LEU A 305 -10.56 -13.93 30.03
N THR A 306 -9.72 -12.94 30.31
CA THR A 306 -8.47 -13.14 31.05
C THR A 306 -8.75 -13.63 32.46
N ASN A 307 -9.75 -13.06 33.13
CA ASN A 307 -10.16 -13.46 34.48
C ASN A 307 -10.74 -14.86 34.51
N VAL A 308 -11.54 -15.26 33.52
CA VAL A 308 -12.04 -16.64 33.39
C VAL A 308 -10.89 -17.64 33.35
N VAL A 309 -9.94 -17.42 32.45
CA VAL A 309 -8.81 -18.35 32.24
C VAL A 309 -7.88 -18.42 33.45
N ARG A 310 -7.68 -17.30 34.16
CA ARG A 310 -6.77 -17.24 35.31
C ARG A 310 -7.39 -17.69 36.61
N HIS A 311 -8.69 -17.46 36.80
CA HIS A 311 -9.30 -17.48 38.13
C HIS A 311 -10.56 -18.34 38.23
N ALA A 312 -11.35 -18.50 37.16
CA ALA A 312 -12.68 -19.08 37.29
C ALA A 312 -12.74 -20.61 37.43
N ARG A 313 -11.77 -21.36 36.87
CA ARG A 313 -11.90 -22.84 36.72
C ARG A 313 -13.26 -23.23 36.12
N ALA A 314 -13.69 -22.47 35.11
CA ALA A 314 -14.96 -22.64 34.43
C ALA A 314 -14.89 -23.73 33.35
N GLU A 315 -16.01 -24.37 33.07
CA GLU A 315 -16.18 -25.27 31.92
C GLU A 315 -16.76 -24.52 30.72
N ARG A 316 -17.51 -23.44 30.96
CA ARG A 316 -18.13 -22.61 29.93
C ARG A 316 -17.98 -21.12 30.24
N CYS A 317 -17.75 -20.34 29.19
CA CYS A 317 -17.79 -18.89 29.22
C CYS A 317 -18.68 -18.35 28.09
N THR A 318 -19.56 -17.41 28.44
CA THR A 318 -20.49 -16.76 27.52
C THR A 318 -20.24 -15.25 27.50
N VAL A 319 -20.25 -14.65 26.31
CA VAL A 319 -20.20 -13.20 26.12
C VAL A 319 -21.49 -12.74 25.46
N GLU A 320 -22.20 -11.79 26.08
CA GLU A 320 -23.41 -11.17 25.53
C GLU A 320 -23.12 -9.71 25.19
N LEU A 321 -23.54 -9.28 24.00
CA LEU A 321 -23.35 -7.92 23.50
C LEU A 321 -24.69 -7.34 23.04
N THR A 322 -24.99 -6.12 23.48
CA THR A 322 -26.09 -5.29 22.98
C THR A 322 -25.57 -3.89 22.63
N ALA A 323 -26.43 -2.99 22.13
CA ALA A 323 -26.03 -1.62 21.80
C ALA A 323 -25.50 -0.82 23.00
N SER A 324 -25.90 -1.16 24.22
CA SER A 324 -25.56 -0.43 25.45
C SER A 324 -24.98 -1.31 26.55
N CYS A 325 -24.84 -2.62 26.35
CA CYS A 325 -24.36 -3.53 27.39
C CYS A 325 -23.39 -4.55 26.83
N VAL A 326 -22.35 -4.84 27.60
CA VAL A 326 -21.49 -6.02 27.43
C VAL A 326 -21.48 -6.82 28.73
N GLU A 327 -21.64 -8.12 28.62
CA GLU A 327 -21.59 -9.02 29.76
C GLU A 327 -20.74 -10.26 29.46
N VAL A 328 -19.82 -10.57 30.36
CA VAL A 328 -19.01 -11.78 30.33
C VAL A 328 -19.41 -12.64 31.53
N ARG A 329 -19.91 -13.84 31.28
CA ARG A 329 -20.32 -14.81 32.30
C ARG A 329 -19.51 -16.09 32.22
N ASP A 330 -19.27 -16.71 33.35
CA ASP A 330 -18.71 -18.07 33.45
C ASP A 330 -19.45 -18.91 34.48
N ASP A 331 -19.32 -20.24 34.37
CA ASP A 331 -19.90 -21.24 35.29
C ASP A 331 -18.91 -21.74 36.35
N GLY A 332 -17.82 -21.00 36.55
CA GLY A 332 -16.73 -21.35 37.45
C GLY A 332 -16.98 -21.07 38.92
N VAL A 333 -15.88 -21.09 39.68
CA VAL A 333 -15.77 -20.69 41.09
C VAL A 333 -15.01 -19.36 41.16
N GLY A 334 -15.74 -18.27 40.91
CA GLY A 334 -15.17 -16.91 40.97
C GLY A 334 -14.76 -16.47 42.37
N GLY A 335 -13.99 -15.39 42.45
CA GLY A 335 -13.62 -14.73 43.71
C GLY A 335 -14.73 -13.83 44.28
N PRO A 336 -14.58 -13.33 45.53
CA PRO A 336 -15.52 -12.38 46.13
C PRO A 336 -15.66 -11.11 45.28
N ALA A 337 -16.86 -10.52 45.30
CA ALA A 337 -17.14 -9.27 44.60
C ALA A 337 -16.14 -8.19 45.05
N GLY A 338 -15.43 -7.58 44.10
CA GLY A 338 -14.64 -6.37 44.35
C GLY A 338 -13.11 -6.49 44.25
N ALA A 339 -12.50 -7.67 44.37
CA ALA A 339 -11.05 -7.77 44.57
C ALA A 339 -10.26 -8.13 43.30
N GLY A 340 -9.40 -7.20 42.82
CA GLY A 340 -8.39 -7.44 41.79
C GLY A 340 -7.93 -6.18 41.07
N SER A 341 -6.62 -5.98 40.91
CA SER A 341 -6.04 -4.77 40.29
C SER A 341 -6.48 -4.54 38.83
N GLY A 342 -6.89 -5.60 38.13
CA GLY A 342 -7.44 -5.51 36.76
C GLY A 342 -8.85 -4.91 36.70
N LEU A 343 -9.70 -5.21 37.69
CA LEU A 343 -11.05 -4.65 37.78
C LEU A 343 -11.04 -3.17 38.21
N ASP A 344 -10.06 -2.74 39.00
CA ASP A 344 -9.91 -1.33 39.38
C ASP A 344 -9.58 -0.44 38.18
N GLY A 345 -8.68 -0.91 37.30
CA GLY A 345 -8.37 -0.22 36.05
C GLY A 345 -9.58 -0.17 35.11
N LEU A 346 -10.37 -1.25 35.04
CA LEU A 346 -11.59 -1.30 34.23
C LEU A 346 -12.69 -0.37 34.78
N ARG A 347 -12.88 -0.32 36.11
CA ARG A 347 -13.83 0.60 36.77
C ARG A 347 -13.52 2.06 36.45
N ALA A 348 -12.25 2.46 36.53
CA ALA A 348 -11.84 3.83 36.21
C ALA A 348 -12.16 4.19 34.76
N ARG A 349 -11.92 3.28 33.81
CA ARG A 349 -12.25 3.48 32.39
C ARG A 349 -13.77 3.55 32.14
N VAL A 350 -14.54 2.66 32.77
CA VAL A 350 -16.02 2.66 32.65
C VAL A 350 -16.61 3.95 33.22
N ALA A 351 -16.13 4.40 34.39
CA ALA A 351 -16.57 5.66 35.00
C ALA A 351 -16.22 6.88 34.14
N ALA A 352 -15.03 6.92 33.52
CA ALA A 352 -14.64 7.98 32.60
C ALA A 352 -15.53 8.04 31.34
N ALA A 353 -16.07 6.91 30.91
CA ALA A 353 -17.04 6.81 29.82
C ALA A 353 -18.51 7.01 30.27
N GLY A 354 -18.76 7.34 31.55
CA GLY A 354 -20.10 7.53 32.09
C GLY A 354 -20.93 6.24 32.26
N GLY A 355 -20.29 5.07 32.20
CA GLY A 355 -20.96 3.77 32.34
C GLY A 355 -20.98 3.25 33.77
N VAL A 356 -21.65 2.11 33.95
CA VAL A 356 -21.74 1.40 35.23
C VAL A 356 -21.17 0.00 35.09
N LEU A 357 -20.23 -0.37 35.97
CA LEU A 357 -19.65 -1.70 36.04
C LEU A 357 -20.22 -2.46 37.24
N THR A 358 -20.73 -3.67 36.99
CA THR A 358 -21.15 -4.63 38.01
C THR A 358 -20.35 -5.91 37.84
N ALA A 359 -19.78 -6.42 38.93
CA ALA A 359 -18.93 -7.60 38.89
C ALA A 359 -19.12 -8.43 40.17
N GLY A 360 -19.43 -9.71 40.04
CA GLY A 360 -19.68 -10.55 41.21
C GLY A 360 -20.15 -11.97 40.90
N PRO A 361 -20.27 -12.81 41.95
CA PRO A 361 -20.74 -14.18 41.81
C PRO A 361 -22.21 -14.25 41.40
N THR A 362 -22.55 -15.21 40.54
CA THR A 362 -23.92 -15.50 40.12
C THR A 362 -24.47 -16.73 40.86
N ARG A 363 -25.80 -16.82 41.02
CA ARG A 363 -26.48 -17.99 41.61
C ARG A 363 -27.03 -18.89 40.50
N PRO A 364 -26.98 -20.22 40.62
CA PRO A 364 -26.45 -21.01 41.74
C PRO A 364 -24.92 -21.21 41.73
N ARG A 365 -24.24 -20.95 40.60
CA ARG A 365 -22.78 -21.01 40.44
C ARG A 365 -22.37 -20.10 39.28
N GLY A 366 -21.17 -19.51 39.36
CA GLY A 366 -20.58 -18.71 38.30
C GLY A 366 -20.16 -17.31 38.74
N TRP A 367 -19.68 -16.53 37.78
CA TRP A 367 -19.30 -15.14 37.96
C TRP A 367 -19.71 -14.31 36.73
N SER A 368 -20.09 -13.06 36.96
CA SER A 368 -20.48 -12.13 35.89
C SER A 368 -19.72 -10.82 36.02
N LEU A 369 -19.24 -10.33 34.88
CA LEU A 369 -18.74 -8.97 34.65
C LEU A 369 -19.63 -8.30 33.62
N ARG A 370 -20.39 -7.30 34.06
CA ARG A 370 -21.38 -6.59 33.25
C ARG A 370 -21.10 -5.09 33.25
N VAL A 371 -21.06 -4.50 32.07
CA VAL A 371 -20.89 -3.05 31.88
C VAL A 371 -22.05 -2.50 31.06
N GLU A 372 -22.71 -1.49 31.62
CA GLU A 372 -23.73 -0.70 30.95
C GLU A 372 -23.12 0.66 30.53
N ALA A 373 -23.17 0.97 29.24
CA ALA A 373 -22.81 2.28 28.70
C ALA A 373 -23.93 3.30 28.96
N PRO A 374 -23.61 4.60 29.06
CA PRO A 374 -24.65 5.63 29.20
C PRO A 374 -25.61 5.61 27.99
N ALA A 375 -26.84 6.05 28.23
CA ALA A 375 -27.93 6.08 27.24
C ALA A 375 -27.51 6.82 25.97
#